data_AF-A0A2L0NBY3-F1
#
_entry.id   AF-A0A2L0NBY3-F1
#
_cell.length_a   1.000
_cell.length_b   1.000
_cell.length_c   1.000
_cell.angle_alpha   90.00
_cell.angle_beta   90.00
_cell.angle_gamma   90.00
#
_symmetry.space_group_name_H-M   'P 1'
#
loop_
_entity.id
_entity.type
_entity.pdbx_description
1 polymer ?
#
loop_
_entity_poly.entity_id
_entity_poly.type
_entity_poly.pdbx_seq_one_letter_code
_entity_poly.pdbx_strand_id
1 'polypeptide(L)'
;MTLPSVWESLLSGNPLLPPDHRLSQLSFGSNYNAMRQAAGRGRESMPIGWNDLTASIDNLATTGYPYGANQQNVARSLMFMIQFSSEAARFWDVYGVTRDIQGGNLPFYNGLPERQQYLENSWDQISRYAYDVTNNPNTPPVNVTGVGTFYSYGDVQRWMAMLIGVTSQVSSTGDWNHAEL
;
A
#
# COMPACT_ATOMS: atom_id res chain seq x y z
N MET A 1 1.27 -27.42 46.04
CA MET A 1 1.36 -26.01 45.61
C MET A 1 2.54 -25.89 44.69
N THR A 2 2.33 -26.11 43.40
CA THR A 2 3.36 -26.10 42.35
C THR A 2 3.34 -24.73 41.69
N LEU A 3 4.45 -23.99 41.78
CA LEU A 3 4.61 -22.73 41.07
C LEU A 3 4.61 -22.99 39.55
N PRO A 4 3.91 -22.19 38.73
CA PRO A 4 4.03 -22.27 37.28
C PRO A 4 5.47 -21.94 36.88
N SER A 5 6.06 -22.77 36.01
CA SER A 5 7.40 -22.56 35.50
C SER A 5 7.42 -21.34 34.58
N VAL A 6 8.38 -20.45 34.83
CA VAL A 6 8.65 -19.19 34.09
C VAL A 6 8.83 -19.42 32.56
N TRP A 7 9.05 -20.68 32.16
CA TRP A 7 9.35 -21.09 30.80
C TRP A 7 8.14 -21.20 29.86
N GLU A 8 6.90 -21.28 30.36
CA GLU A 8 5.72 -21.31 29.47
C GLU A 8 5.33 -19.92 28.92
N SER A 9 5.83 -18.82 29.51
CA SER A 9 5.54 -17.46 28.99
C SER A 9 6.43 -17.02 27.82
N LEU A 10 7.52 -17.75 27.55
CA LEU A 10 8.47 -17.42 26.48
C LEU A 10 8.11 -18.04 25.12
N LEU A 11 7.10 -18.91 25.06
CA LEU A 11 6.72 -19.63 23.82
C LEU A 11 5.40 -19.15 23.20
N SER A 12 4.71 -18.18 23.80
CA SER A 12 3.47 -17.60 23.23
C SER A 12 3.65 -16.20 22.62
N GLY A 13 4.81 -15.58 22.81
CA GLY A 13 5.14 -14.28 22.24
C GLY A 13 5.77 -14.42 20.87
N ASN A 14 5.20 -13.77 19.86
CA ASN A 14 5.87 -13.58 18.57
C ASN A 14 7.18 -12.81 18.84
N PRO A 15 8.38 -13.38 18.61
CA PRO A 15 9.66 -12.83 19.08
C PRO A 15 10.04 -11.47 18.47
N LEU A 16 9.20 -10.97 17.55
CA LEU A 16 9.33 -9.66 16.92
C LEU A 16 8.56 -8.55 17.64
N LEU A 17 7.73 -8.86 18.63
CA LEU A 17 6.88 -7.88 19.31
C LEU A 17 7.38 -7.59 20.74
N PRO A 18 7.47 -6.31 21.16
CA PRO A 18 7.86 -5.94 22.52
C PRO A 18 6.93 -6.58 23.57
N PRO A 19 7.43 -6.90 24.78
CA PRO A 19 6.67 -7.65 25.79
C PRO A 19 5.34 -7.03 26.25
N ASP A 20 5.07 -5.74 25.97
CA ASP A 20 3.83 -5.03 26.34
C ASP A 20 2.88 -4.75 25.15
N HIS A 21 3.01 -5.47 24.04
CA HIS A 21 2.16 -5.26 22.86
C HIS A 21 0.73 -5.77 23.08
N ARG A 22 -0.27 -4.97 22.68
CA ARG A 22 -1.67 -5.42 22.57
C ARG A 22 -2.04 -5.54 21.10
N LEU A 23 -2.35 -6.76 20.65
CA LEU A 23 -2.91 -6.97 19.32
C LEU A 23 -4.38 -6.57 19.33
N SER A 24 -4.73 -5.63 18.45
CA SER A 24 -6.12 -5.24 18.20
C SER A 24 -6.43 -5.47 16.75
N GLN A 25 -7.52 -6.18 16.46
CA GLN A 25 -8.00 -6.38 15.09
C GLN A 25 -8.81 -5.16 14.67
N LEU A 26 -8.50 -4.55 13.53
CA LEU A 26 -9.28 -3.43 13.00
C LEU A 26 -10.69 -3.87 12.61
N SER A 27 -11.66 -2.96 12.73
CA SER A 27 -13.06 -3.18 12.33
C SER A 27 -13.29 -3.12 10.81
N PHE A 28 -12.22 -2.96 10.03
CA PHE A 28 -12.26 -2.87 8.57
C PHE A 28 -11.11 -3.67 7.93
N GLY A 29 -11.31 -4.09 6.69
CA GLY A 29 -10.32 -4.84 5.92
C GLY A 29 -9.15 -3.98 5.39
N SER A 30 -8.07 -4.63 4.98
CA SER A 30 -6.85 -3.99 4.47
C SER A 30 -6.90 -3.59 2.99
N ASN A 31 -7.95 -3.96 2.25
CA ASN A 31 -8.11 -3.52 0.86
C ASN A 31 -8.59 -2.06 0.78
N TYR A 32 -8.29 -1.40 -0.33
CA TYR A 32 -8.57 0.03 -0.49
C TYR A 32 -10.06 0.36 -0.38
N ASN A 33 -10.97 -0.46 -0.90
CA ASN A 33 -12.41 -0.23 -0.74
C ASN A 33 -12.86 -0.21 0.73
N ALA A 34 -12.41 -1.18 1.52
CA ALA A 34 -12.72 -1.24 2.95
C ALA A 34 -12.12 -0.06 3.70
N MET A 35 -10.88 0.33 3.35
CA MET A 35 -10.24 1.52 3.92
C MET A 35 -10.93 2.81 3.50
N ARG A 36 -11.39 2.94 2.25
CA ARG A 36 -12.15 4.10 1.73
C ARG A 36 -13.47 4.26 2.48
N GLN A 37 -14.19 3.17 2.70
CA GLN A 37 -15.41 3.17 3.52
C GLN A 37 -15.11 3.62 4.95
N ALA A 38 -14.07 3.08 5.59
CA ALA A 38 -13.69 3.47 6.94
C ALA A 38 -13.17 4.92 7.04
N ALA A 39 -12.41 5.38 6.04
CA ALA A 39 -11.84 6.73 5.95
C ALA A 39 -12.89 7.79 5.57
N GLY A 40 -14.06 7.38 5.07
CA GLY A 40 -15.10 8.26 4.55
C GLY A 40 -14.66 9.08 3.33
N ARG A 41 -13.56 8.68 2.68
CA ARG A 41 -12.99 9.31 1.48
C ARG A 41 -12.03 8.35 0.78
N GLY A 42 -11.87 8.50 -0.53
CA GLY A 42 -10.89 7.75 -1.31
C GLY A 42 -9.56 8.48 -1.47
N ARG A 43 -8.59 7.80 -2.10
CA ARG A 43 -7.23 8.29 -2.33
C ARG A 43 -7.16 9.50 -3.25
N GLU A 44 -8.12 9.63 -4.16
CA GLU A 44 -8.33 10.77 -5.04
C GLU A 44 -8.55 12.09 -4.29
N SER A 45 -8.91 12.01 -3.01
CA SER A 45 -9.21 13.16 -2.15
C SER A 45 -8.36 13.20 -0.87
N MET A 46 -7.30 12.40 -0.84
CA MET A 46 -6.36 12.34 0.28
C MET A 46 -5.26 13.40 0.07
N PRO A 47 -5.15 14.42 0.92
CA PRO A 47 -4.04 15.36 0.86
C PRO A 47 -2.71 14.63 1.09
N ILE A 48 -1.71 14.98 0.30
CA ILE A 48 -0.35 14.43 0.35
C ILE A 48 0.62 15.58 0.55
N GLY A 49 1.20 15.67 1.75
CA GLY A 49 2.18 16.67 2.12
C GLY A 49 2.97 16.22 3.35
N TRP A 50 4.04 16.94 3.66
CA TRP A 50 4.88 16.62 4.83
C TRP A 50 4.07 16.58 6.14
N ASN A 51 3.21 17.58 6.35
CA ASN A 51 2.37 17.66 7.56
C ASN A 51 1.39 16.48 7.65
N ASP A 52 0.85 16.03 6.50
CA ASP A 52 -0.07 14.88 6.45
C ASP A 52 0.67 13.57 6.75
N LEU A 53 1.92 13.43 6.29
CA LEU A 53 2.79 12.31 6.63
C LEU A 53 3.07 12.28 8.14
N THR A 54 3.54 13.38 8.72
CA THR A 54 3.85 13.44 10.16
C THR A 54 2.60 13.24 11.00
N ALA A 55 1.47 13.86 10.63
CA ALA A 55 0.20 13.65 11.32
C ALA A 55 -0.29 12.20 11.23
N SER A 56 -0.09 11.52 10.10
CA SER A 56 -0.43 10.11 9.94
C SER A 56 0.42 9.21 10.82
N ILE A 57 1.73 9.48 10.90
CA ILE A 57 2.65 8.76 11.79
C ILE A 57 2.25 8.98 13.25
N ASP A 58 2.09 10.24 13.67
CA ASP A 58 1.73 10.59 15.04
C ASP A 58 0.39 9.94 15.43
N ASN A 59 -0.63 10.05 14.57
CA ASN A 59 -1.93 9.44 14.81
C ASN A 59 -1.82 7.91 14.99
N LEU A 60 -1.05 7.21 14.15
CA LEU A 60 -0.85 5.76 14.29
C LEU A 60 -0.02 5.39 15.53
N ALA A 61 0.96 6.21 15.90
CA ALA A 61 1.81 5.98 17.06
C ALA A 61 1.08 6.23 18.39
N THR A 62 0.16 7.21 18.44
CA THR A 62 -0.51 7.61 19.69
C THR A 62 -1.91 7.02 19.87
N THR A 63 -2.52 6.45 18.82
CA THR A 63 -3.88 5.88 18.92
C THR A 63 -3.88 4.58 19.72
N GLY A 64 -4.28 4.65 20.98
CA GLY A 64 -4.47 3.46 21.83
C GLY A 64 -5.76 2.68 21.57
N TYR A 65 -6.73 3.26 20.85
CA TYR A 65 -8.01 2.63 20.53
C TYR A 65 -8.49 2.99 19.11
N PRO A 66 -8.33 2.09 18.11
CA PRO A 66 -8.55 2.40 16.70
C PRO A 66 -10.01 2.27 16.21
N TYR A 67 -11.00 2.35 17.11
CA TYR A 67 -12.42 2.17 16.79
C TYR A 67 -13.25 3.41 17.09
N GLY A 68 -14.53 3.39 16.67
CA GLY A 68 -15.46 4.49 16.92
C GLY A 68 -15.01 5.78 16.23
N ALA A 69 -14.94 6.89 16.99
CA ALA A 69 -14.56 8.20 16.45
C ALA A 69 -13.13 8.23 15.84
N ASN A 70 -12.24 7.34 16.29
CA ASN A 70 -10.86 7.27 15.80
C ASN A 70 -10.70 6.44 14.52
N GLN A 71 -11.67 5.56 14.22
CA GLN A 71 -11.60 4.63 13.10
C GLN A 71 -11.30 5.34 11.78
N GLN A 72 -11.94 6.48 11.56
CA GLN A 72 -11.77 7.27 10.34
C GLN A 72 -10.34 7.80 10.18
N ASN A 73 -9.76 8.36 11.24
CA ASN A 73 -8.40 8.91 11.20
C ASN A 73 -7.35 7.81 11.06
N VAL A 74 -7.56 6.67 11.74
CA VAL A 74 -6.69 5.49 11.58
C VAL A 74 -6.75 4.97 10.15
N ALA A 75 -7.94 4.80 9.56
CA ALA A 75 -8.07 4.35 8.17
C ALA A 75 -7.39 5.30 7.18
N ARG A 76 -7.53 6.62 7.37
CA ARG A 76 -6.83 7.64 6.55
C ARG A 76 -5.32 7.55 6.69
N SER A 77 -4.83 7.41 7.91
CA SER A 77 -3.39 7.33 8.18
C SER A 77 -2.79 6.05 7.62
N LEU A 78 -3.49 4.92 7.74
CA LEU A 78 -3.07 3.64 7.13
C LEU A 78 -3.04 3.73 5.61
N MET A 79 -4.09 4.29 4.99
CA MET A 79 -4.15 4.50 3.55
C MET A 79 -2.97 5.36 3.06
N PHE A 80 -2.64 6.43 3.79
CA PHE A 80 -1.47 7.26 3.51
C PHE A 80 -0.17 6.45 3.63
N MET A 81 0.02 5.71 4.73
CA MET A 81 1.24 4.95 4.95
C MET A 81 1.44 3.85 3.91
N ILE A 82 0.36 3.20 3.44
CA ILE A 82 0.43 2.20 2.37
C ILE A 82 0.88 2.87 1.06
N GLN A 83 0.32 4.03 0.71
CA GLN A 83 0.74 4.80 -0.45
C GLN A 83 2.23 5.17 -0.36
N PHE A 84 2.65 5.67 0.80
CA PHE A 84 4.00 6.16 1.05
C PHE A 84 5.07 5.07 1.08
N SER A 85 4.71 3.84 1.48
CA SER A 85 5.66 2.73 1.62
C SER A 85 5.49 1.69 0.51
N SER A 86 4.36 0.98 0.50
CA SER A 86 4.09 -0.10 -0.44
C SER A 86 4.01 0.40 -1.87
N GLU A 87 3.26 1.47 -2.15
CA GLU A 87 3.12 1.96 -3.52
C GLU A 87 4.37 2.71 -4.00
N ALA A 88 5.03 3.48 -3.11
CA ALA A 88 6.33 4.09 -3.42
C ALA A 88 7.42 3.05 -3.74
N ALA A 89 7.38 1.87 -3.12
CA ALA A 89 8.30 0.78 -3.43
C ALA A 89 7.99 0.11 -4.79
N ARG A 90 6.75 0.20 -5.28
CA ARG A 90 6.32 -0.42 -6.55
C ARG A 90 6.45 0.53 -7.73
N PHE A 91 6.15 1.81 -7.57
CA PHE A 91 6.01 2.78 -8.66
C PHE A 91 6.94 3.98 -8.48
N TRP A 92 7.71 4.30 -9.52
CA TRP A 92 8.66 5.42 -9.49
C TRP A 92 7.98 6.78 -9.31
N ASP A 93 6.76 6.93 -9.82
CA ASP A 93 6.01 8.19 -9.73
C ASP A 93 5.61 8.49 -8.27
N VAL A 94 5.08 7.48 -7.56
CA VAL A 94 4.74 7.59 -6.12
C VAL A 94 5.99 7.83 -5.28
N TYR A 95 7.09 7.15 -5.62
CA TYR A 95 8.39 7.43 -4.98
C TYR A 95 8.82 8.88 -5.19
N GLY A 96 8.65 9.42 -6.41
CA GLY A 96 8.95 10.82 -6.72
C GLY A 96 8.16 11.80 -5.85
N VAL A 97 6.84 11.59 -5.74
CA VAL A 97 5.95 12.39 -4.88
C VAL A 97 6.36 12.30 -3.42
N THR A 98 6.62 11.09 -2.93
CA THR A 98 7.09 10.80 -1.57
C THR A 98 8.40 11.52 -1.28
N ARG A 99 9.37 11.44 -2.20
CA ARG A 99 10.66 12.12 -2.07
C ARG A 99 10.51 13.64 -2.06
N ASP A 100 9.59 14.19 -2.85
CA ASP A 100 9.36 15.63 -2.93
C ASP A 100 8.80 16.16 -1.60
N ILE A 101 7.77 15.52 -1.03
CA ILE A 101 7.22 15.93 0.27
C ILE A 101 8.21 15.71 1.43
N GLN A 102 9.17 14.79 1.31
CA GLN A 102 10.25 14.64 2.28
C GLN A 102 11.33 15.73 2.14
N GLY A 103 11.45 16.34 0.97
CA GLY A 103 12.42 17.40 0.68
C GLY A 103 12.07 18.75 1.30
N GLY A 104 10.85 18.94 1.80
CA GLY A 104 10.43 20.13 2.54
C GLY A 104 8.92 20.26 2.69
N ASN A 105 8.48 21.33 3.36
CA ASN A 105 7.06 21.52 3.73
C ASN A 105 6.21 22.23 2.66
N LEU A 106 6.80 22.54 1.50
CA LEU A 106 6.12 23.29 0.43
C LEU A 106 5.37 22.39 -0.57
N PRO A 107 5.89 21.22 -0.97
CA PRO A 107 5.15 20.32 -1.84
C PRO A 107 3.87 19.81 -1.17
N PHE A 108 2.75 20.00 -1.86
CA PHE A 108 1.44 19.57 -1.44
C PHE A 108 0.63 19.14 -2.66
N TYR A 109 -0.01 17.98 -2.56
CA TYR A 109 -0.85 17.41 -3.59
C TYR A 109 -2.24 17.14 -3.03
N ASN A 110 -3.27 17.48 -3.80
CA ASN A 110 -4.65 17.27 -3.40
C ASN A 110 -5.17 15.95 -4.01
N GLY A 111 -4.77 14.84 -3.40
CA GLY A 111 -5.12 13.51 -3.89
C GLY A 111 -4.07 12.88 -4.80
N LEU A 112 -4.24 11.58 -5.00
CA LEU A 112 -3.43 10.80 -5.93
C LEU A 112 -3.93 11.01 -7.37
N PRO A 113 -3.05 11.35 -8.34
CA PRO A 113 -3.45 11.51 -9.74
C PRO A 113 -4.14 10.25 -10.27
N GLU A 114 -5.16 10.43 -11.10
CA GLU A 114 -5.97 9.33 -11.66
C GLU A 114 -5.10 8.30 -12.40
N ARG A 115 -4.09 8.76 -13.14
CA ARG A 115 -3.10 7.89 -13.81
C ARG A 115 -2.42 6.92 -12.85
N GLN A 116 -2.06 7.39 -11.66
CA GLN A 116 -1.39 6.56 -10.67
C GLN A 116 -2.35 5.49 -10.10
N GLN A 117 -3.63 5.84 -9.93
CA GLN A 117 -4.65 4.86 -9.57
C GLN A 117 -4.79 3.77 -10.63
N TYR A 118 -4.79 4.13 -11.92
CA TYR A 118 -4.80 3.14 -13.01
C TYR A 118 -3.59 2.20 -13.01
N LEU A 119 -2.39 2.73 -12.72
CA LEU A 119 -1.16 1.93 -12.59
C LEU A 119 -1.28 0.91 -11.45
N GLU A 120 -1.74 1.35 -10.28
CA GLU A 120 -1.93 0.49 -9.11
C GLU A 120 -2.98 -0.58 -9.36
N ASN A 121 -4.10 -0.20 -9.97
CA ASN A 121 -5.19 -1.11 -10.31
C ASN A 121 -4.78 -2.16 -11.36
N SER A 122 -3.71 -1.89 -12.11
CA SER A 122 -3.21 -2.78 -13.17
C SER A 122 -1.89 -3.46 -12.79
N TRP A 123 -1.51 -3.42 -11.52
CA TRP A 123 -0.21 -3.91 -11.04
C TRP A 123 0.04 -5.39 -11.40
N ASP A 124 -0.96 -6.26 -11.20
CA ASP A 124 -0.89 -7.68 -11.55
C ASP A 124 -0.77 -7.87 -13.06
N GLN A 125 -1.61 -7.18 -13.84
CA GLN A 125 -1.61 -7.27 -15.29
C GLN A 125 -0.26 -6.85 -15.89
N ILE A 126 0.31 -5.73 -15.42
CA ILE A 126 1.61 -5.24 -15.88
C ILE A 126 2.72 -6.20 -15.44
N SER A 127 2.66 -6.73 -14.21
CA SER A 127 3.65 -7.70 -13.69
C SER A 127 3.66 -8.99 -14.52
N ARG A 128 2.49 -9.52 -14.90
CA ARG A 128 2.37 -10.68 -15.79
C ARG A 128 2.94 -10.39 -17.17
N TYR A 129 2.56 -9.26 -17.77
CA TYR A 129 3.09 -8.85 -19.06
C TYR A 129 4.62 -8.75 -19.04
N ALA A 130 5.20 -8.18 -17.98
CA ALA A 130 6.63 -8.06 -17.81
C ALA A 130 7.35 -9.43 -17.74
N TYR A 131 6.74 -10.40 -17.07
CA TYR A 131 7.23 -11.78 -17.06
C TYR A 131 7.09 -12.43 -18.45
N ASP A 132 5.94 -12.29 -19.11
CA ASP A 132 5.68 -12.94 -20.39
C ASP A 132 6.59 -12.39 -21.50
N VAL A 133 6.77 -11.06 -21.57
CA VAL A 133 7.58 -10.41 -22.61
C VAL A 133 9.09 -10.70 -22.46
N THR A 134 9.57 -10.95 -21.23
CA THR A 134 10.96 -11.35 -21.00
C THR A 134 11.23 -12.80 -21.40
N ASN A 135 10.21 -13.66 -21.36
CA ASN A 135 10.29 -15.06 -21.82
C ASN A 135 9.96 -15.22 -23.32
N ASN A 136 9.10 -14.34 -23.86
CA ASN A 136 8.67 -14.35 -25.25
C ASN A 136 8.52 -12.91 -25.79
N PRO A 137 9.46 -12.43 -26.61
CA PRO A 137 9.40 -11.08 -27.19
C PRO A 137 8.18 -10.81 -28.07
N ASN A 138 7.45 -11.85 -28.51
CA ASN A 138 6.23 -11.71 -29.30
C ASN A 138 4.96 -11.64 -28.44
N THR A 139 5.09 -11.55 -27.11
CA THR A 139 3.96 -11.35 -26.20
C THR A 139 3.17 -10.12 -26.64
N PRO A 140 1.84 -10.23 -26.88
CA PRO A 140 1.04 -9.08 -27.29
C PRO A 140 1.14 -7.91 -26.31
N PRO A 141 1.24 -6.66 -26.79
CA PRO A 141 1.28 -5.48 -25.93
C PRO A 141 0.06 -5.40 -25.01
N VAL A 142 0.25 -4.90 -23.78
CA VAL A 142 -0.83 -4.65 -22.83
C VAL A 142 -1.18 -3.17 -22.79
N ASN A 143 -2.46 -2.84 -22.92
CA ASN A 143 -2.96 -1.47 -22.79
C ASN A 143 -3.59 -1.27 -21.41
N VAL A 144 -3.06 -0.31 -20.66
CA VAL A 144 -3.59 0.10 -19.36
C VAL A 144 -4.30 1.44 -19.53
N THR A 145 -5.60 1.47 -19.24
CA THR A 145 -6.42 2.68 -19.32
C THR A 145 -5.79 3.82 -18.53
N GLY A 146 -5.77 5.05 -19.08
CA GLY A 146 -5.20 6.23 -18.42
C GLY A 146 -3.66 6.29 -18.34
N VAL A 147 -2.96 5.21 -18.70
CA VAL A 147 -1.50 5.12 -18.69
C VAL A 147 -0.96 5.00 -20.11
N GLY A 148 -1.44 4.02 -20.89
CA GLY A 148 -1.00 3.73 -22.25
C GLY A 148 -0.65 2.26 -22.46
N THR A 149 -0.03 1.99 -23.61
CA THR A 149 0.35 0.63 -24.04
C THR A 149 1.81 0.34 -23.73
N PHE A 150 2.06 -0.83 -23.12
CA PHE A 150 3.39 -1.37 -22.87
C PHE A 150 3.74 -2.33 -24.01
N TYR A 151 4.78 -2.00 -24.78
CA TYR A 151 5.24 -2.80 -25.92
C TYR A 151 6.47 -3.63 -25.60
N SER A 152 7.14 -3.33 -24.49
CA SER A 152 8.36 -3.98 -24.07
C SER A 152 8.52 -3.99 -22.56
N TYR A 153 9.42 -4.84 -22.05
CA TYR A 153 9.85 -4.78 -20.66
C TYR A 153 10.45 -3.41 -20.28
N GLY A 154 11.13 -2.75 -21.22
CA GLY A 154 11.68 -1.41 -21.00
C GLY A 154 10.60 -0.37 -20.71
N ASP A 155 9.41 -0.50 -21.31
CA ASP A 155 8.28 0.38 -20.98
C ASP A 155 7.78 0.13 -19.55
N VAL A 156 7.79 -1.12 -19.09
CA VAL A 156 7.41 -1.47 -17.70
C VAL A 156 8.40 -0.84 -16.71
N GLN A 157 9.70 -0.97 -16.97
CA GLN A 157 10.75 -0.45 -16.07
C GLN A 157 10.71 1.08 -15.90
N ARG A 158 10.15 1.82 -16.86
CA ARG A 158 9.96 3.27 -16.74
C ARG A 158 8.96 3.65 -15.64
N TRP A 159 7.98 2.79 -15.38
CA TRP A 159 6.91 3.06 -14.41
C TRP A 159 7.11 2.31 -13.10
N MET A 160 7.71 1.12 -13.16
CA MET A 160 7.73 0.17 -12.05
C MET A 160 9.14 -0.08 -11.52
N ALA A 161 9.25 -0.05 -10.20
CA ALA A 161 10.43 -0.44 -9.43
C ALA A 161 10.35 -1.91 -8.98
N MET A 162 9.13 -2.42 -8.74
CA MET A 162 8.90 -3.77 -8.22
C MET A 162 7.69 -4.43 -8.89
N LEU A 163 7.86 -5.72 -9.23
CA LEU A 163 6.83 -6.57 -9.83
C LEU A 163 6.38 -7.65 -8.85
N ILE A 164 5.18 -8.20 -9.06
CA ILE A 164 4.76 -9.41 -8.36
C ILE A 164 5.69 -10.57 -8.76
N GLY A 165 6.11 -11.37 -7.78
CA GLY A 165 6.78 -12.64 -8.04
C GLY A 165 5.82 -13.61 -8.73
N VAL A 166 6.02 -13.87 -10.02
CA VAL A 166 5.20 -14.82 -10.79
C VAL A 166 5.58 -16.24 -10.36
N THR A 167 4.95 -16.73 -9.30
CA THR A 167 4.96 -18.15 -8.94
C THR A 167 3.59 -18.72 -9.23
N SER A 168 3.53 -19.98 -9.69
CA SER A 168 2.29 -20.72 -9.97
C SER A 168 1.35 -20.87 -8.76
N GLN A 169 1.69 -20.29 -7.59
CA GLN A 169 0.93 -20.31 -6.34
C GLN A 169 0.45 -18.94 -5.86
N VAL A 170 0.75 -17.83 -6.55
CA VAL A 170 0.10 -16.56 -6.18
C VAL A 170 -1.32 -16.59 -6.72
N SER A 171 -2.27 -17.00 -5.86
CA SER A 171 -3.68 -16.72 -6.09
C SER A 171 -3.81 -15.23 -6.43
N SER A 172 -4.72 -14.87 -7.32
CA SER A 172 -4.98 -13.50 -7.78
C SER A 172 -5.44 -12.53 -6.66
N THR A 173 -5.13 -12.84 -5.40
CA THR A 173 -5.32 -11.99 -4.21
C THR A 173 -4.38 -10.78 -4.19
N GLY A 174 -3.40 -10.72 -5.11
CA GLY A 174 -2.59 -9.53 -5.37
C GLY A 174 -3.32 -8.41 -6.13
N ASP A 175 -4.46 -8.71 -6.77
CA ASP A 175 -5.43 -7.69 -7.16
C ASP A 175 -6.14 -7.26 -5.87
N TRP A 176 -5.75 -6.13 -5.28
CA TRP A 176 -6.40 -5.60 -4.07
C TRP A 176 -7.83 -5.08 -4.34
N ASN A 177 -8.52 -5.64 -5.34
CA ASN A 177 -9.84 -5.27 -5.82
C ASN A 177 -10.01 -3.75 -5.82
N HIS A 178 -9.07 -3.06 -6.48
CA HIS A 178 -9.05 -1.62 -6.56
C HIS A 178 -10.12 -1.07 -7.54
N ALA A 179 -11.36 -1.57 -7.46
CA ALA A 179 -12.50 -1.07 -8.23
C ALA A 179 -12.94 0.34 -7.76
N GLU A 180 -11.99 1.22 -7.48
CA GLU A 180 -12.21 2.59 -7.00
C GLU A 180 -12.47 3.60 -8.12
N LEU A 181 -12.54 3.14 -9.38
CA LEU A 181 -12.83 3.96 -10.56
C LEU A 181 -14.27 3.76 -11.07
#